data_AF-A0A916ZU53-F1
#
_entry.id   AF-A0A916ZU53-F1
#
_cell.length_a   1.000
_cell.length_b   1.000
_cell.length_c   1.000
_cell.angle_alpha   90.00
_cell.angle_beta   90.00
_cell.angle_gamma   90.00
#
_symmetry.space_group_name_H-M   'P 1'
#
loop_
_entity.id
_entity.type
_entity.pdbx_description
1 polymer ?
#
loop_
_entity_poly.entity_id
_entity_poly.type
_entity_poly.pdbx_seq_one_letter_code
_entity_poly.pdbx_strand_id
1 'polypeptide(L)'
;MFRIFRYPPGETGFGVGEHTDYGLLTLLAQDQHGGLEIRTPTGWLSAPPIPGALIVNIGDMLDRLTGGVWRSTPHRVVNNSGHERLSWPLFFDPAFDAVVEPLPGFPPRKRRPALGRRQRPRPHRHLQRLPPRQGRQGLPRPRRHHDRIAPLISS
;
A
#
# COMPACT_ATOMS: atom_id res chain seq x y z
N MET A 1 -18.32 -3.79 5.59
CA MET A 1 -17.73 -3.55 6.94
C MET A 1 -17.99 -2.11 7.38
N PHE A 2 -18.38 -1.85 8.63
CA PHE A 2 -18.49 -0.48 9.17
C PHE A 2 -17.32 -0.18 10.12
N ARG A 3 -16.73 1.01 10.05
CA ARG A 3 -15.65 1.46 10.94
C ARG A 3 -15.93 2.88 11.44
N ILE A 4 -15.30 3.22 12.57
CA ILE A 4 -15.21 4.59 13.08
C ILE A 4 -13.73 4.93 13.16
N PHE A 5 -13.32 6.00 12.49
CA PHE A 5 -11.96 6.52 12.56
C PHE A 5 -11.93 7.82 13.34
N ARG A 6 -10.92 7.93 14.21
CA ARG A 6 -10.62 9.13 15.00
C ARG A 6 -9.23 9.63 14.62
N TYR A 7 -9.14 10.92 14.34
CA TYR A 7 -7.90 11.61 13.99
C TYR A 7 -7.66 12.71 15.04
N PRO A 8 -6.66 12.54 15.92
CA PRO A 8 -6.36 13.52 16.96
C PRO A 8 -6.00 14.91 16.39
N PRO A 9 -6.16 15.98 17.17
CA PRO A 9 -5.64 17.30 16.82
C PRO A 9 -4.11 17.31 16.73
N GLY A 10 -3.55 18.07 15.79
CA GLY A 10 -2.14 18.45 15.84
C GLY A 10 -1.12 17.43 15.30
N GLU A 11 -1.55 16.33 14.68
CA GLU A 11 -0.63 15.45 13.96
C GLU A 11 -0.22 16.10 12.63
N THR A 12 1.02 16.58 12.54
CA THR A 12 1.64 17.03 11.28
C THR A 12 1.95 15.81 10.41
N GLY A 13 0.95 15.30 9.69
CA GLY A 13 1.08 14.11 8.86
C GLY A 13 -0.21 13.67 8.17
N PHE A 14 -0.13 12.56 7.44
CA PHE A 14 -1.31 11.91 6.88
C PHE A 14 -2.02 11.13 7.98
N GLY A 15 -3.28 11.47 8.26
CA GLY A 15 -4.16 10.63 9.09
C GLY A 15 -4.41 9.28 8.41
N VAL A 16 -4.52 9.28 7.07
CA VAL A 16 -4.41 8.09 6.22
C VAL A 16 -3.62 8.49 4.98
N GLY A 17 -2.58 7.72 4.63
CA GLY A 17 -1.78 7.94 3.42
C GLY A 17 -2.59 7.76 2.12
N GLU A 18 -1.96 8.06 0.99
CA GLU A 18 -2.56 7.82 -0.34
C GLU A 18 -2.87 6.33 -0.55
N HIS A 19 -4.13 6.03 -0.88
CA HIS A 19 -4.60 4.69 -1.19
C HIS A 19 -5.86 4.71 -2.06
N THR A 20 -6.27 3.55 -2.55
CA THR A 20 -7.60 3.29 -3.10
C THR A 20 -8.37 2.33 -2.19
N ASP A 21 -9.70 2.36 -2.25
CA ASP A 21 -10.54 1.40 -1.54
C ASP A 21 -10.59 0.09 -2.33
N TYR A 22 -10.39 -1.04 -1.66
CA TYR A 22 -10.34 -2.33 -2.35
C TYR A 22 -11.71 -2.82 -2.87
N GLY A 23 -12.80 -2.45 -2.17
CA GLY A 23 -14.16 -2.97 -2.35
C GLY A 23 -14.94 -2.53 -3.59
N LEU A 24 -16.28 -2.54 -3.50
CA LEU A 24 -17.14 -1.96 -4.54
C LEU A 24 -17.36 -0.47 -4.31
N LEU A 25 -17.89 -0.13 -3.14
CA LEU A 25 -18.24 1.25 -2.76
C LEU A 25 -17.88 1.52 -1.31
N THR A 26 -17.46 2.74 -1.03
CA THR A 26 -17.37 3.25 0.35
C THR A 26 -18.35 4.39 0.51
N LEU A 27 -19.26 4.27 1.48
CA LEU A 27 -20.15 5.36 1.90
C LEU A 27 -19.58 5.98 3.17
N LEU A 28 -19.22 7.25 3.10
CA LEU A 28 -18.52 7.96 4.15
C LEU A 28 -19.36 9.10 4.69
N ALA A 29 -19.77 8.99 5.95
CA ALA A 29 -20.15 10.15 6.76
C ALA A 29 -18.89 10.74 7.41
N GLN A 30 -18.83 12.06 7.49
CA GLN A 30 -17.75 12.79 8.17
C GLN A 30 -18.35 13.92 9.02
N ASP A 31 -17.56 14.37 10.00
CA ASP A 31 -17.90 15.55 10.79
C ASP A 31 -17.70 16.86 10.00
N GLN A 32 -17.75 17.99 10.71
CA GLN A 32 -17.61 19.34 10.12
C GLN A 32 -16.15 19.78 9.90
N HIS A 33 -15.15 18.97 10.29
CA HIS A 33 -13.74 19.35 10.21
C HIS A 33 -13.10 18.93 8.87
N GLY A 34 -13.71 17.99 8.13
CA GLY A 34 -13.26 17.62 6.79
C GLY A 34 -11.88 16.97 6.78
N GLY A 35 -11.12 17.08 5.69
CA GLY A 35 -9.75 16.55 5.59
C GLY A 35 -9.57 15.37 4.66
N LEU A 36 -10.66 14.84 4.05
CA LEU A 36 -10.54 13.94 2.91
C LEU A 36 -10.05 14.74 1.69
N GLU A 37 -9.06 14.20 0.99
CA GLU A 37 -8.57 14.71 -0.28
C GLU A 37 -8.56 13.61 -1.35
N ILE A 38 -9.02 13.97 -2.55
CA ILE A 38 -9.18 13.07 -3.69
C ILE A 38 -8.16 13.47 -4.77
N ARG A 39 -7.50 12.48 -5.37
CA ARG A 39 -6.52 12.71 -6.43
C ARG A 39 -7.23 13.02 -7.75
N THR A 40 -6.91 14.16 -8.33
CA THR A 40 -7.34 14.57 -9.68
C THR A 40 -6.11 14.69 -10.60
N PRO A 41 -6.30 14.82 -11.93
CA PRO A 41 -5.18 15.05 -12.86
C PRO A 41 -4.37 16.32 -12.56
N THR A 42 -4.98 17.34 -11.94
CA THR A 42 -4.35 18.63 -11.66
C THR A 42 -3.80 18.74 -10.23
N GLY A 43 -4.06 17.75 -9.36
CA GLY A 43 -3.59 17.77 -7.99
C GLY A 43 -4.59 17.13 -7.01
N TRP A 44 -4.43 17.46 -5.73
CA TRP A 44 -5.34 17.02 -4.68
C TRP A 44 -6.53 17.98 -4.57
N LEU A 45 -7.74 17.42 -4.50
CA LEU A 45 -8.99 18.16 -4.33
C LEU A 45 -9.59 17.81 -2.97
N SER A 46 -9.83 18.79 -2.12
CA SER A 46 -10.50 18.58 -0.83
C SER A 46 -11.98 18.24 -1.02
N ALA A 47 -12.50 17.32 -0.21
CA ALA A 47 -13.92 17.01 -0.12
C ALA A 47 -14.52 17.64 1.16
N PRO A 48 -14.96 18.92 1.10
CA PRO A 48 -15.48 19.59 2.28
C PRO A 48 -16.75 18.90 2.80
N PRO A 49 -17.00 18.91 4.11
CA PRO A 49 -18.26 18.43 4.67
C PRO A 49 -19.46 19.21 4.11
N ILE A 50 -20.51 18.48 3.77
CA ILE A 50 -21.81 19.05 3.39
C ILE A 50 -22.84 18.48 4.37
N PRO A 51 -23.59 19.32 5.11
CA PRO A 51 -24.59 18.85 6.06
C PRO A 51 -25.61 17.91 5.40
N GLY A 52 -25.83 16.74 6.02
CA GLY A 52 -26.77 15.72 5.53
C GLY A 52 -26.29 14.92 4.32
N ALA A 53 -25.06 15.14 3.83
CA ALA A 53 -24.51 14.41 2.70
C ALA A 53 -23.61 13.24 3.13
N LEU A 54 -23.50 12.26 2.25
CA LEU A 54 -22.49 11.21 2.29
C LEU A 54 -21.54 11.39 1.11
N ILE A 55 -20.26 11.09 1.34
CA ILE A 55 -19.30 10.89 0.26
C ILE A 55 -19.40 9.44 -0.19
N VAL A 56 -19.41 9.21 -1.51
CA VAL A 56 -19.40 7.87 -2.09
C VAL A 56 -18.15 7.71 -2.95
N ASN A 57 -17.27 6.81 -2.54
CA ASN A 57 -16.09 6.44 -3.32
C ASN A 57 -16.32 5.12 -4.07
N ILE A 58 -15.78 5.04 -5.28
CA ILE A 58 -15.70 3.80 -6.05
C ILE A 58 -14.44 3.04 -5.62
N GLY A 59 -14.58 1.74 -5.36
CA GLY A 59 -13.45 0.86 -5.06
C GLY A 59 -12.93 0.06 -6.26
N ASP A 60 -11.80 -0.61 -6.06
CA ASP A 60 -11.03 -1.31 -7.07
C ASP A 60 -11.82 -2.46 -7.72
N MET A 61 -12.66 -3.16 -6.97
CA MET A 61 -13.50 -4.23 -7.53
C MET A 61 -14.52 -3.66 -8.52
N LEU A 62 -15.14 -2.51 -8.22
CA LEU A 62 -16.10 -1.90 -9.14
C LEU A 62 -15.42 -1.29 -10.38
N ASP A 63 -14.21 -0.74 -10.23
CA ASP A 63 -13.36 -0.36 -11.39
C ASP A 63 -13.12 -1.58 -12.29
N ARG A 64 -12.76 -2.74 -11.69
CA ARG A 64 -12.56 -3.99 -12.44
C ARG A 64 -13.83 -4.52 -13.10
N LEU A 65 -14.95 -4.56 -12.38
CA LEU A 65 -16.25 -5.01 -12.91
C LEU A 65 -16.68 -4.18 -14.13
N THR A 66 -16.41 -2.87 -14.11
CA THR A 66 -16.81 -1.95 -15.17
C THR A 66 -15.73 -1.73 -16.23
N GLY A 67 -14.68 -2.56 -16.26
CA GLY A 67 -13.59 -2.39 -17.23
C GLY A 67 -12.91 -1.02 -17.16
N GLY A 68 -13.01 -0.33 -16.01
CA GLY A 68 -12.48 1.01 -15.79
C GLY A 68 -13.34 2.17 -16.30
N VAL A 69 -14.62 1.94 -16.59
CA VAL A 69 -15.59 3.03 -16.85
C VAL A 69 -15.81 3.86 -15.60
N TRP A 70 -15.97 3.20 -14.44
CA TRP A 70 -15.94 3.87 -13.13
C TRP A 70 -14.56 3.69 -12.51
N ARG A 71 -13.98 4.77 -11.99
CA ARG A 71 -12.57 4.81 -11.59
C ARG A 71 -12.43 4.77 -10.08
N SER A 72 -11.70 3.79 -9.58
CA SER A 72 -11.20 3.82 -8.21
C SER A 72 -10.15 4.92 -8.12
N THR A 73 -10.47 5.99 -7.38
CA THR A 73 -9.68 7.22 -7.36
C THR A 73 -8.84 7.27 -6.10
N PRO A 74 -7.51 7.46 -6.20
CA PRO A 74 -6.66 7.58 -5.03
C PRO A 74 -7.13 8.71 -4.12
N HIS A 75 -7.13 8.49 -2.82
CA HIS A 75 -7.52 9.48 -1.83
C HIS A 75 -6.66 9.34 -0.57
N ARG A 76 -6.66 10.38 0.25
CA ARG A 76 -5.91 10.46 1.51
C ARG A 76 -6.67 11.28 2.53
N VAL A 77 -6.29 11.18 3.79
CA VAL A 77 -6.85 12.00 4.87
C VAL A 77 -5.74 12.83 5.50
N VAL A 78 -5.93 14.15 5.53
CA VAL A 78 -5.03 15.12 6.15
C VAL A 78 -5.84 15.97 7.13
N ASN A 79 -5.56 15.85 8.43
CA ASN A 79 -6.27 16.64 9.45
C ASN A 79 -5.49 17.93 9.79
N ASN A 80 -5.72 18.97 9.00
CA ASN A 80 -5.14 20.30 9.24
C ASN A 80 -6.07 21.23 10.03
N SER A 81 -7.18 20.73 10.56
CA SER A 81 -8.19 21.57 11.22
C SER A 81 -7.75 22.12 12.58
N GLY A 82 -6.75 21.52 13.21
CA GLY A 82 -6.39 21.80 14.61
C GLY A 82 -7.40 21.23 15.62
N HIS A 83 -8.42 20.51 15.14
CA HIS A 83 -9.45 19.85 15.95
C HIS A 83 -9.38 18.33 15.78
N GLU A 84 -10.04 17.61 16.67
CA GLU A 84 -10.28 16.19 16.50
C GLU A 84 -11.23 16.00 15.32
N ARG A 85 -10.92 15.04 14.45
CA ARG A 85 -11.81 14.64 13.36
C ARG A 85 -12.33 13.22 13.59
N LEU A 86 -13.61 13.00 13.31
CA LEU A 86 -14.26 11.70 13.26
C LEU A 86 -14.79 11.42 11.85
N SER A 87 -14.79 10.14 11.47
CA SER A 87 -15.48 9.68 10.27
C SER A 87 -15.99 8.25 10.39
N TRP A 88 -17.06 7.95 9.67
CA TRP A 88 -17.82 6.71 9.78
C TRP A 88 -18.03 6.06 8.40
N PRO A 89 -17.00 5.41 7.82
CA PRO A 89 -17.15 4.70 6.57
C PRO A 89 -17.88 3.36 6.72
N LEU A 90 -18.79 3.11 5.78
CA LEU A 90 -19.32 1.81 5.44
C LEU A 90 -18.66 1.34 4.13
N PHE A 91 -17.85 0.29 4.22
CA PHE A 91 -17.28 -0.42 3.08
C PHE A 91 -18.31 -1.46 2.60
N PHE A 92 -18.79 -1.30 1.38
CA PHE A 92 -19.70 -2.20 0.71
C PHE A 92 -18.89 -3.10 -0.22
N ASP A 93 -18.65 -4.33 0.23
CA ASP A 93 -17.76 -5.29 -0.40
C ASP A 93 -18.53 -6.55 -0.83
N PRO A 94 -18.08 -7.27 -1.87
CA PRO A 94 -18.63 -8.58 -2.19
C PRO A 94 -18.39 -9.61 -1.08
N ALA A 95 -19.04 -10.76 -1.21
CA ALA A 95 -18.70 -11.93 -0.39
C ALA A 95 -17.22 -12.32 -0.58
N PHE A 96 -16.63 -12.95 0.45
CA PHE A 96 -15.21 -13.31 0.45
C PHE A 96 -14.81 -14.26 -0.69
N ASP A 97 -15.74 -15.10 -1.12
CA ASP A 97 -15.61 -16.08 -2.21
C ASP A 97 -16.16 -15.58 -3.56
N ALA A 98 -16.60 -14.32 -3.63
CA ALA A 98 -17.13 -13.76 -4.86
C ALA A 98 -16.04 -13.65 -5.93
N VAL A 99 -16.35 -14.14 -7.14
CA VAL A 99 -15.49 -13.99 -8.30
C VAL A 99 -15.73 -12.61 -8.94
N VAL A 100 -14.71 -11.75 -8.89
CA VAL A 100 -14.77 -10.40 -9.47
C VAL A 100 -14.21 -10.42 -10.90
N GLU A 101 -15.11 -10.57 -11.87
CA GLU A 101 -14.81 -10.56 -13.31
C GLU A 101 -15.53 -9.41 -14.03
N PRO A 102 -14.95 -8.89 -15.12
CA PRO A 102 -15.59 -7.81 -15.87
C PRO A 102 -17.02 -8.18 -16.29
N LEU A 103 -17.95 -7.25 -16.12
CA LEU A 103 -19.35 -7.42 -16.50
C LEU A 103 -19.48 -7.59 -18.03
N PRO A 104 -20.51 -8.31 -18.52
CA PRO A 104 -20.81 -8.37 -19.95
C PRO A 104 -20.90 -6.97 -20.56
N GLY A 105 -20.19 -6.74 -21.67
CA GLY A 105 -20.12 -5.42 -22.32
C GLY A 105 -19.08 -4.46 -21.74
N PHE A 106 -18.38 -4.82 -20.67
CA PHE A 106 -17.30 -4.03 -20.06
C PHE A 106 -15.95 -4.73 -20.18
N PRO A 107 -15.37 -4.83 -21.39
CA PRO A 107 -14.07 -5.48 -21.55
C PRO A 107 -13.00 -4.75 -20.72
N PRO A 108 -12.00 -5.47 -20.17
CA PRO A 108 -10.92 -4.83 -19.43
C PRO A 108 -10.25 -3.74 -20.26
N ARG A 109 -10.04 -2.57 -19.66
CA ARG A 109 -9.26 -1.51 -20.28
C ARG A 109 -7.89 -2.07 -20.70
N LYS A 110 -7.57 -1.97 -21.99
CA LYS A 110 -6.20 -2.24 -22.46
C LYS A 110 -5.25 -1.33 -21.69
N ARG A 111 -4.38 -1.91 -20.86
CA ARG A 111 -3.33 -1.16 -20.18
C ARG A 111 -2.53 -0.44 -21.26
N ARG A 112 -2.56 0.90 -21.28
CA ARG A 112 -1.60 1.65 -22.10
C ARG A 112 -0.21 1.20 -21.63
N PRO A 113 0.71 0.84 -22.53
CA PRO A 113 2.09 0.60 -22.15
C PRO A 113 2.54 1.78 -21.29
N ALA A 114 3.12 1.51 -20.12
CA ALA A 114 3.65 2.57 -19.29
C ALA A 114 4.55 3.44 -20.16
N LEU A 115 4.22 4.72 -20.31
CA LEU A 115 4.99 5.64 -21.13
C LEU A 115 6.40 5.69 -20.52
N GLY A 116 7.35 5.01 -21.17
CA GLY A 116 8.77 5.00 -20.90
C GLY A 116 9.20 5.14 -19.44
N ARG A 117 9.17 4.05 -18.66
CA ARG A 117 10.30 3.86 -17.74
C ARG A 117 11.52 3.69 -18.65
N ARG A 118 12.35 4.74 -18.78
CA ARG A 118 13.69 4.60 -19.36
C ARG A 118 14.31 3.39 -18.70
N GLN A 119 14.49 2.31 -19.46
CA GLN A 119 15.23 1.15 -18.98
C GLN A 119 16.60 1.69 -18.61
N ARG A 120 16.94 1.69 -17.32
CA ARG A 120 18.33 1.90 -16.94
C ARG A 120 19.12 0.82 -17.68
N PRO A 121 20.16 1.17 -18.45
CA PRO A 121 20.94 0.15 -19.14
C PRO A 121 21.46 -0.84 -18.10
N ARG A 122 21.24 -2.13 -18.35
CA ARG A 122 21.79 -3.20 -17.52
C ARG A 122 23.30 -3.01 -17.48
N PRO A 123 23.96 -2.98 -16.31
CA PRO A 123 25.41 -2.95 -16.29
C PRO A 123 25.90 -4.26 -16.93
N HIS A 124 26.65 -4.14 -18.01
CA HIS A 124 27.38 -5.25 -18.60
C HIS A 124 28.29 -5.83 -17.51
N ARG A 125 27.99 -7.04 -17.04
CA ARG A 125 28.90 -7.83 -16.22
C ARG A 125 30.10 -8.19 -17.10
N HIS A 126 31.13 -7.35 -17.11
CA HIS A 126 32.45 -7.80 -17.49
C HIS A 126 32.94 -8.75 -16.40
N LEU A 127 32.91 -10.04 -16.67
CA LEU A 127 33.68 -11.04 -15.93
C LEU A 127 35.16 -10.67 -16.09
N GLN A 128 35.71 -9.90 -15.15
CA GLN A 128 37.15 -9.90 -14.93
C GLN A 128 37.48 -11.24 -14.27
N ARG A 129 38.06 -12.15 -15.06
CA ARG A 129 38.65 -13.39 -14.57
C ARG A 129 39.87 -13.00 -13.72
N LEU A 130 39.77 -13.20 -12.40
CA LEU A 130 40.92 -13.12 -11.51
C LEU A 130 41.91 -14.24 -11.88
N PRO A 131 43.23 -13.97 -11.97
CA PRO A 131 44.22 -15.01 -12.21
C PRO A 131 44.33 -15.96 -11.00
N PRO A 132 44.68 -17.24 -11.21
CA PRO A 132 44.74 -18.23 -10.15
C PRO A 132 45.86 -17.91 -9.16
N ARG A 133 45.54 -17.95 -7.85
CA ARG A 133 46.52 -17.85 -6.77
C ARG A 133 47.42 -19.10 -6.79
N GLN A 134 48.71 -18.88 -6.97
CA GLN A 134 49.76 -19.89 -6.82
C GLN A 134 49.79 -20.42 -5.38
N GLY A 135 49.95 -21.75 -5.27
CA GLY A 135 49.98 -22.46 -4.01
C GLY A 135 51.16 -22.07 -3.12
N ARG A 136 50.92 -22.09 -1.81
CA ARG A 136 51.96 -22.28 -0.80
C ARG A 136 51.59 -23.44 0.10
N GLN A 137 52.61 -24.25 0.32
CA GLN A 137 52.61 -25.57 0.95
C GLN A 137 52.36 -25.49 2.45
N GLY A 138 52.07 -26.66 3.02
CA GLY A 138 51.44 -26.84 4.31
C GLY A 138 52.26 -26.44 5.54
N LEU A 139 51.52 -26.28 6.64
CA LEU A 139 52.03 -26.41 8.00
C LEU A 139 51.03 -27.27 8.81
N PRO A 140 51.51 -28.11 9.76
CA PRO A 140 50.75 -29.22 10.30
C PRO A 140 49.79 -28.81 11.44
N ARG A 141 48.69 -29.57 11.59
CA ARG A 141 47.70 -29.42 12.66
C ARG A 141 48.25 -29.93 14.01
N PRO A 142 48.11 -29.18 15.12
CA PRO A 142 48.27 -29.75 16.45
C PRO A 142 46.97 -30.41 16.95
N ARG A 143 47.16 -31.43 17.78
CA ARG A 143 46.21 -32.47 18.20
C ARG A 143 45.21 -31.95 19.24
N ARG A 144 44.04 -32.60 19.27
CA ARG A 144 43.00 -32.45 20.29
C ARG A 144 43.50 -32.96 21.65
N HIS A 145 43.28 -32.18 22.71
CA HIS A 145 43.23 -32.69 24.07
C HIS A 145 41.83 -32.41 24.63
N HIS A 146 41.23 -33.46 25.19
CA HIS A 146 40.05 -33.39 26.04
C HIS A 146 40.31 -32.47 27.23
N ASP A 147 39.31 -31.68 27.63
CA ASP A 147 38.93 -31.61 29.04
C ASP A 147 37.48 -31.16 29.23
N ARG A 148 36.92 -31.73 30.29
CA ARG A 148 35.53 -31.73 30.74
C ARG A 148 35.12 -30.39 31.34
N ILE A 149 33.88 -29.93 31.12
CA ILE A 149 33.09 -29.23 32.15
C ILE A 149 31.61 -29.62 32.01
N ALA A 150 31.04 -30.05 33.13
CA ALA A 150 29.64 -30.47 33.35
C ALA A 150 28.72 -29.25 33.67
N PRO A 151 27.39 -29.41 33.73
CA PRO A 151 26.42 -28.31 33.76
C PRO A 151 26.09 -27.86 35.19
N LEU A 152 25.60 -26.62 35.35
CA LEU A 152 24.91 -26.16 36.55
C LEU A 152 23.57 -25.51 36.18
N ILE A 153 22.54 -26.00 36.86
CA ILE A 153 21.10 -25.71 36.75
C ILE A 153 20.70 -24.93 38.02
N SER A 154 19.61 -24.15 37.92
CA SER A 154 18.77 -23.57 39.00
C SER A 154 19.33 -22.30 39.65
N SER A 155 18.56 -21.22 39.81
CA SER A 155 17.15 -21.15 40.26
C SER A 155 16.39 -19.97 39.68
#